data_AF-A0A969GM69-F1
#
_entry.id   AF-A0A969GM69-F1
#
_cell.length_a   1.000
_cell.length_b   1.000
_cell.length_c   1.000
_cell.angle_alpha   90.00
_cell.angle_beta   90.00
_cell.angle_gamma   90.00
#
_symmetry.space_group_name_H-M   'P 1'
#
loop_
_entity.id
_entity.type
_entity.pdbx_description
1 polymer ?
#
loop_
_entity_poly.entity_id
_entity_poly.type
_entity_poly.pdbx_seq_one_letter_code
_entity_poly.pdbx_strand_id
1 'polypeptide(L)' 'MQIILIEDDPIFRSGLRVWLNQLRDVQVQAEFDTGTTALAWLESNAGRPRPMSINASK' A
#
# COMPACT_ATOMS: atom_id res chain seq x y z
N MET A 1 7.98 -6.53 -2.36
CA MET A 1 7.88 -5.41 -1.41
C MET A 1 6.57 -4.67 -1.66
N GLN A 2 5.72 -4.58 -0.65
CA GLN A 2 4.49 -3.79 -0.73
C GLN A 2 4.75 -2.42 -0.12
N ILE A 3 4.36 -1.36 -0.83
CA ILE A 3 4.58 0.03 -0.41
C ILE A 3 3.29 0.83 -0.47
N ILE A 4 3.28 1.94 0.27
CA ILE A 4 2.30 3.01 0.16
C ILE A 4 3.04 4.22 -0.40
N LEU A 5 2.44 4.90 -1.38
CA LEU A 5 3.01 6.10 -1.98
C LEU A 5 2.34 7.34 -1.35
N ILE A 6 3.15 8.25 -0.82
CA ILE A 6 2.70 9.53 -0.25
C ILE A 6 3.41 10.63 -1.01
N GLU A 7 2.65 11.45 -1.71
CA GLU A 7 3.14 12.52 -2.56
C GLU A 7 2.00 13.52 -2.75
N ASP A 8 2.19 14.82 -2.54
CA ASP A 8 1.09 15.79 -2.56
C ASP A 8 0.73 16.23 -3.98
N ASP A 9 1.71 16.32 -4.87
CA ASP A 9 1.47 16.65 -6.28
C ASP A 9 0.85 15.46 -7.05
N PRO A 10 -0.36 15.59 -7.62
CA PRO A 10 -1.05 14.49 -8.27
C PRO A 10 -0.38 14.05 -9.59
N ILE A 11 0.33 14.95 -10.28
CA ILE A 11 1.05 14.63 -11.52
C ILE A 11 2.30 13.83 -11.18
N PHE A 12 3.06 14.27 -10.19
CA PHE A 12 4.26 13.58 -9.74
C PHE A 12 3.94 12.21 -9.14
N ARG A 13 2.89 12.11 -8.31
CA ARG A 13 2.41 10.84 -7.77
C ARG A 13 2.04 9.84 -8.87
N SER A 14 1.37 10.30 -9.92
CA SER A 14 1.04 9.49 -11.10
C SER A 14 2.30 9.03 -11.85
N GLY A 15 3.27 9.93 -12.04
CA GLY A 15 4.55 9.61 -12.67
C GLY A 15 5.35 8.57 -11.89
N LEU A 16 5.45 8.74 -10.57
CA LEU A 16 6.09 7.78 -9.67
C LEU A 16 5.40 6.42 -9.72
N ARG A 17 4.06 6.36 -9.74
CA ARG A 17 3.32 5.10 -9.91
C ARG A 17 3.71 4.38 -11.20
N VAL A 18 3.79 5.09 -12.31
CA VAL A 18 4.17 4.51 -13.61
C VAL A 18 5.60 4.01 -13.59
N TRP A 19 6.53 4.78 -13.00
CA TRP A 19 7.93 4.38 -12.86
C TRP A 19 8.09 3.14 -11.96
N LEU A 20 7.42 3.11 -10.81
CA LEU A 20 7.47 1.99 -9.86
C LEU A 20 6.91 0.69 -10.45
N ASN A 21 5.91 0.76 -11.33
CA ASN A 21 5.35 -0.42 -12.00
C ASN A 21 6.38 -1.16 -12.89
N GLN A 22 7.53 -0.54 -13.19
CA GLN A 22 8.62 -1.18 -13.94
C GLN A 22 9.47 -2.10 -13.04
N LEU A 23 9.40 -1.91 -11.72
CA LEU A 23 10.11 -2.73 -10.73
C LEU A 23 9.28 -3.97 -10.43
N ARG A 24 9.81 -5.16 -10.76
CA ARG A 24 9.07 -6.43 -10.65
C ARG A 24 8.70 -6.82 -9.22
N ASP A 25 9.43 -6.30 -8.25
CA ASP A 25 9.32 -6.63 -6.83
C ASP A 25 8.66 -5.53 -6.01
N VAL A 26 8.17 -4.46 -6.63
CA VAL A 26 7.46 -3.37 -5.93
C VAL A 26 5.98 -3.35 -6.32
N GLN A 27 5.12 -3.34 -5.31
CA GLN A 27 3.68 -3.21 -5.49
C GLN A 27 3.15 -2.06 -4.65
N VAL A 28 2.61 -1.02 -5.32
CA VAL A 28 1.93 0.10 -4.66
C VAL A 28 0.52 -0.34 -4.25
N GLN A 29 0.27 -0.42 -2.95
CA GLN A 29 -1.01 -0.84 -2.36
C GLN A 29 -2.03 0.30 -2.30
N ALA A 30 -1.56 1.50 -2.01
CA ALA A 30 -2.37 2.69 -1.87
C ALA A 30 -1.54 3.95 -2.14
N GLU A 31 -2.25 5.04 -2.47
CA GLU A 31 -1.70 6.37 -2.75
C GLU A 31 -2.40 7.39 -1.87
N PHE A 32 -1.63 8.33 -1.33
CA PHE A 32 -2.13 9.40 -0.48
C PHE A 32 -1.44 10.72 -0.83
N ASP A 33 -2.14 11.82 -0.55
CA ASP A 33 -1.62 13.18 -0.64
C ASP A 33 -0.85 13.61 0.61
N THR A 34 -1.16 13.00 1.76
CA THR A 34 -0.61 13.40 3.05
C THR A 34 -0.32 12.20 3.93
N GLY A 35 0.62 12.38 4.87
CA GLY A 35 0.91 11.37 5.89
C GLY A 35 -0.30 11.10 6.79
N THR A 36 -1.15 12.09 7.02
CA THR A 36 -2.34 11.95 7.88
C THR A 36 -3.38 11.02 7.26
N THR A 37 -3.68 11.15 5.97
CA THR A 37 -4.63 10.26 5.28
C THR A 37 -4.06 8.85 5.13
N ALA A 38 -2.75 8.72 4.89
CA ALA A 38 -2.06 7.44 4.86
C ALA A 38 -2.08 6.72 6.22
N LEU A 39 -1.83 7.44 7.32
CA LEU A 39 -1.84 6.89 8.67
C LEU A 39 -3.25 6.41 9.05
N ALA A 40 -4.28 7.22 8.80
CA ALA A 40 -5.67 6.84 9.07
C ALA A 40 -6.07 5.56 8.31
N TRP A 41 -5.62 5.42 7.06
CA TRP A 41 -5.83 4.20 6.28
C TRP A 41 -5.08 2.99 6.86
N LEU A 42 -3.83 3.17 7.29
CA LEU A 42 -3.04 2.12 7.93
C LEU A 42 -3.70 1.61 9.21
N GLU A 43 -4.14 2.52 10.09
CA GLU A 43 -4.83 2.18 11.34
C GLU A 43 -6.13 1.40 11.06
N SER A 44 -6.88 1.80 10.03
CA SER A 44 -8.12 1.10 9.63
C SER A 44 -7.90 -0.33 9.13
N ASN A 45 -6.72 -0.61 8.56
CA ASN A 45 -6.37 -1.93 8.02
C ASN A 45 -5.62 -2.81 9.03
N ALA A 46 -4.88 -2.21 9.96
CA ALA A 46 -4.16 -2.94 11.01
C ALA A 46 -5.12 -3.71 11.96
N GLY A 47 -6.37 -3.26 12.09
CA GLY A 47 -7.40 -3.90 12.90
C GLY A 47 -8.06 -5.14 12.26
N ARG A 48 -7.75 -5.50 11.00
CA ARG A 48 -8.30 -6.71 10.37
C ARG A 48 -7.38 -7.90 10.63
N PRO A 49 -7.79 -8.91 11.44
CA PRO A 49 -6.99 -10.12 11.59
C PRO A 49 -6.81 -10.77 10.21
N ARG A 50 -5.56 -11.06 9.83
CA ARG A 50 -5.29 -11.90 8.66
C ARG A 50 -6.02 -13.24 8.88
N PRO A 51 -6.82 -13.76 7.94
CA PRO A 51 -7.36 -15.10 8.06
C PRO A 51 -6.17 -16.06 8.15
N MET A 52 -5.98 -16.62 9.34
CA MET A 52 -4.98 -17.65 9.57
C MET A 52 -5.48 -18.88 8.82
N SER A 53 -4.84 -19.21 7.69
CA SER A 53 -5.05 -20.48 7.00
C SER A 53 -4.59 -21.60 7.93
N ILE A 54 -5.46 -22.03 8.84
CA ILE A 54 -5.33 -23.31 9.53
C ILE A 54 -5.52 -24.41 8.50
N ASN A 55 -4.41 -24.84 7.88
CA ASN A 55 -4.35 -26.16 7.26
C ASN A 55 -4.48 -27.18 8.38
N ALA A 56 -5.71 -27.59 8.67
CA ALA A 56 -6.00 -28.78 9.43
C ALA A 56 -5.66 -30.00 8.55
N SER A 57 -4.39 -30.38 8.53
CA SER A 57 -3.98 -31.71 8.10
C SER A 57 -4.04 -32.63 9.31
N LYS A 58 -5.09 -33.44 9.42
CA LYS A 58 -4.99 -34.80 9.96
C LYS A 58 -6.15 -35.67 9.49
#